data_AF-A0A2V1IQ37-F1
#
_entry.id   AF-A0A2V1IQ37-F1
#
_cell.length_a   1.000
_cell.length_b   1.000
_cell.length_c   1.000
_cell.angle_alpha   90.00
_cell.angle_beta   90.00
_cell.angle_gamma   90.00
#
_symmetry.space_group_name_H-M   'P 1'
#
loop_
_entity.id
_entity.type
_entity.pdbx_description
1 polymer ?
#
loop_
_entity_poly.entity_id
_entity_poly.type
_entity_poly.pdbx_seq_one_letter_code
_entity_poly.pdbx_strand_id
1 'polypeptide(L)'
;MKKFKISNGEIEQLSNASKYPFPKYATQIINLLNSNAQGTRPAVVGQMSELIQEFDGKTLEEWIAWYSERQPDAVTKATDKIFAMYQLMSEAFAQIDRPMIEAWVKDLVYNKTYCGLKFQSAILAFLGDKYNKTWRLANVEEEAQGIDGFIGEIPVQIKSSTYKLEARLAENIETPIIYYDKKKDGITIEFDSAIFES
;
A
#
# COMPACT_ATOMS: atom_id res chain seq x y z
N MET A 1 -26.70 -1.49 17.28
CA MET A 1 -25.68 -2.57 17.24
C MET A 1 -24.89 -2.57 18.54
N LYS A 2 -24.64 -3.74 19.14
CA LYS A 2 -23.73 -3.85 20.29
C LYS A 2 -22.31 -4.06 19.77
N LYS A 3 -21.35 -3.27 20.27
CA LYS A 3 -19.91 -3.45 20.01
C LYS A 3 -19.26 -3.89 21.31
N PHE A 4 -18.51 -4.98 21.25
CA PHE A 4 -17.65 -5.43 22.34
C PHE A 4 -16.20 -5.30 21.87
N LYS A 5 -15.30 -4.95 22.80
CA LYS A 5 -13.86 -4.90 22.57
C LYS A 5 -13.22 -5.92 23.50
N ILE A 6 -12.48 -6.85 22.93
CA ILE A 6 -11.54 -7.71 23.66
C ILE A 6 -10.17 -7.07 23.47
N SER A 7 -9.42 -6.90 24.55
CA SER A 7 -8.05 -6.37 24.47
C SER A 7 -7.08 -7.45 23.96
N ASN A 8 -5.95 -7.02 23.38
CA ASN A 8 -4.91 -7.96 22.96
C ASN A 8 -4.40 -8.81 24.13
N GLY A 9 -4.32 -8.22 25.33
CA GLY A 9 -3.93 -8.95 26.54
C GLY A 9 -4.91 -10.06 26.93
N GLU A 10 -6.21 -9.84 26.74
CA GLU A 10 -7.24 -10.87 26.98
C GLU A 10 -7.16 -11.98 25.92
N ILE A 11 -6.96 -11.65 24.64
CA ILE A 11 -6.78 -12.66 23.57
C ILE A 11 -5.54 -13.52 23.84
N GLU A 12 -4.43 -12.90 24.25
CA GLU A 12 -3.18 -13.59 24.58
C GLU A 12 -3.35 -14.53 25.78
N GLN A 13 -4.03 -14.08 26.84
CA GLN A 13 -4.35 -14.93 28.01
C GLN A 13 -5.24 -16.12 27.63
N LEU A 14 -6.22 -15.89 26.75
CA LEU A 14 -7.14 -16.93 26.28
C LEU A 14 -6.49 -17.94 25.33
N SER A 15 -5.37 -17.58 24.69
CA SER A 15 -4.68 -18.40 23.69
C SER A 15 -3.43 -19.12 24.18
N ASN A 16 -3.00 -18.89 25.43
CA ASN A 16 -1.75 -19.46 26.00
C ASN A 16 -0.49 -19.19 25.14
N ALA A 17 -0.47 -18.13 24.33
CA ALA A 17 0.64 -17.84 23.43
C ALA A 17 1.88 -17.35 24.19
N SER A 18 3.04 -17.91 23.86
CA SER A 18 4.34 -17.45 24.37
C SER A 18 4.70 -16.08 23.80
N LYS A 19 5.30 -15.21 24.64
CA LYS A 19 5.74 -13.87 24.24
C LYS A 19 7.21 -13.86 23.87
N TYR A 20 7.49 -13.39 22.65
CA TYR A 20 8.83 -13.00 22.24
C TYR A 20 9.05 -11.52 22.55
N PRO A 21 10.10 -11.16 23.30
CA PRO A 21 10.41 -9.76 23.56
C PRO A 21 10.98 -9.11 22.30
N PHE A 22 10.25 -8.14 21.74
CA PHE A 22 10.74 -7.31 20.64
C PHE A 22 11.03 -5.89 21.12
N PRO A 23 12.21 -5.33 20.82
CA PRO A 23 12.50 -3.92 21.09
C PRO A 23 11.51 -2.99 20.37
N LYS A 24 11.41 -1.76 20.86
CA LYS A 24 10.60 -0.71 20.22
C LYS A 24 11.00 -0.58 18.74
N TYR A 25 9.99 -0.50 17.87
CA TYR A 25 10.11 -0.42 16.40
C TYR A 25 10.65 -1.67 15.67
N ALA A 26 11.21 -2.66 16.37
CA ALA A 26 11.80 -3.84 15.72
C ALA A 26 10.79 -4.59 14.84
N THR A 27 9.55 -4.78 15.32
CA THR A 27 8.50 -5.46 14.55
C THR A 27 8.08 -4.68 13.30
N GLN A 28 8.07 -3.35 13.34
CA GLN A 28 7.75 -2.52 12.17
C GLN A 28 8.81 -2.68 11.08
N ILE A 29 10.08 -2.72 11.48
CA ILE A 29 11.21 -2.96 10.58
C ILE A 29 11.12 -4.38 10.01
N ILE A 30 10.94 -5.40 10.85
CA ILE A 30 10.80 -6.80 10.41
C ILE A 30 9.61 -6.97 9.44
N ASN A 31 8.49 -6.30 9.68
CA ASN A 31 7.33 -6.35 8.78
C ASN A 31 7.63 -5.73 7.41
N LEU A 32 8.34 -4.59 7.37
CA LEU A 32 8.80 -3.97 6.12
C LEU A 32 9.75 -4.91 5.36
N LEU A 33 10.72 -5.48 6.07
CA LEU A 33 11.67 -6.46 5.52
C LEU A 33 10.94 -7.67 4.94
N ASN A 34 9.98 -8.23 5.68
CA ASN A 34 9.20 -9.38 5.23
C ASN A 34 8.29 -9.05 4.03
N SER A 35 7.73 -7.84 3.97
CA SER A 35 6.95 -7.39 2.80
C SER A 35 7.79 -7.41 1.52
N ASN A 36 9.03 -6.93 1.60
CA ASN A 36 9.98 -6.92 0.49
C ASN A 36 10.51 -8.33 0.17
N ALA A 37 10.90 -9.09 1.20
CA ALA A 37 11.46 -10.43 1.07
C ALA A 37 10.42 -11.49 0.67
N GLN A 38 9.15 -11.21 0.94
CA GLN A 38 8.04 -12.15 0.81
C GLN A 38 8.29 -13.46 1.58
N GLY A 39 8.91 -13.34 2.76
CA GLY A 39 9.42 -14.46 3.56
C GLY A 39 8.33 -15.35 4.14
N THR A 40 7.14 -14.81 4.41
CA THR A 40 6.00 -15.55 4.98
C THR A 40 4.87 -15.78 3.98
N ARG A 41 5.15 -15.78 2.67
CA ARG A 41 4.14 -16.16 1.67
C ARG A 41 3.76 -17.65 1.82
N PRO A 42 2.58 -18.07 1.32
CA PRO A 42 2.16 -19.47 1.39
C PRO A 42 3.17 -20.44 0.76
N ALA A 43 3.91 -20.00 -0.26
CA ALA A 43 4.98 -20.81 -0.88
C ALA A 43 6.19 -21.09 0.06
N VAL A 44 6.32 -20.38 1.18
CA VAL A 44 7.43 -20.55 2.15
C VAL A 44 6.95 -21.19 3.44
N VAL A 45 5.83 -20.72 3.98
CA VAL A 45 5.33 -21.18 5.29
C VAL A 45 4.09 -22.07 5.19
N GLY A 46 3.51 -22.21 4.01
CA GLY A 46 2.20 -22.84 3.83
C GLY A 46 1.05 -21.84 4.04
N GLN A 47 -0.16 -22.25 3.66
CA GLN A 47 -1.35 -21.43 3.80
C GLN A 47 -1.89 -21.54 5.24
N MET A 48 -1.53 -20.58 6.10
CA MET A 48 -1.83 -20.64 7.54
C MET A 48 -3.31 -20.86 7.88
N SER A 49 -4.21 -20.26 7.10
CA SER A 49 -5.66 -20.39 7.30
C SER A 49 -6.19 -21.80 6.99
N GLU A 50 -5.57 -22.52 6.06
CA GLU A 50 -5.92 -23.91 5.73
C GLU A 50 -5.29 -24.85 6.76
N LEU A 51 -3.99 -24.66 7.03
CA LEU A 51 -3.24 -25.51 7.97
C LEU A 51 -3.84 -25.50 9.39
N ILE A 52 -4.29 -24.35 9.89
CA ILE A 52 -4.92 -24.29 11.23
C ILE A 52 -6.30 -24.97 11.28
N GLN A 53 -7.00 -25.10 10.15
CA GLN A 53 -8.27 -25.83 10.06
C GLN A 53 -8.07 -27.34 9.98
N GLU A 54 -6.94 -27.79 9.43
CA GLU A 54 -6.56 -29.21 9.39
C GLU A 54 -6.02 -29.73 10.74
N PHE A 55 -5.59 -28.83 11.62
CA PHE A 55 -5.07 -29.18 12.93
C PHE A 55 -6.19 -29.52 13.91
N ASP A 56 -6.16 -30.75 14.43
CA ASP A 56 -7.14 -31.32 15.35
C ASP A 56 -6.73 -31.22 16.84
N GLY A 57 -5.52 -30.74 17.10
CA GLY A 57 -5.00 -30.52 18.46
C GLY A 57 -5.60 -29.29 19.14
N LYS A 58 -5.29 -29.12 20.42
CA LYS A 58 -5.89 -28.10 21.30
C LYS A 58 -4.86 -27.17 21.92
N THR A 59 -3.58 -27.50 21.85
CA THR A 59 -2.50 -26.75 22.50
C THR A 59 -1.52 -26.16 21.49
N LEU A 60 -0.80 -25.12 21.91
CA LEU A 60 0.24 -24.50 21.09
C LEU A 60 1.41 -25.46 20.86
N GLU A 61 1.76 -26.28 21.85
CA GLU A 61 2.81 -27.28 21.76
C GLU A 61 2.48 -28.36 20.73
N GLU A 62 1.24 -28.84 20.71
CA GLU A 62 0.73 -29.75 19.68
C GLU A 62 0.77 -29.10 18.30
N TRP A 63 0.39 -27.82 18.19
CA TRP A 63 0.47 -27.08 16.93
C TRP A 63 1.90 -26.98 16.42
N ILE A 64 2.85 -26.63 17.28
CA ILE A 64 4.28 -26.53 16.93
C ILE A 64 4.79 -27.87 16.41
N ALA A 65 4.49 -28.98 17.09
CA ALA A 65 4.92 -30.30 16.65
C ALA A 65 4.29 -30.69 15.31
N TRP A 66 2.96 -30.55 15.18
CA TRP A 66 2.20 -30.90 13.98
C TRP A 66 2.62 -30.07 12.75
N TYR A 67 2.83 -28.77 12.94
CA TYR A 67 3.27 -27.87 11.89
C TYR A 67 4.72 -28.16 11.49
N SER A 68 5.61 -28.36 12.45
CA SER A 68 7.03 -28.63 12.17
C SER A 68 7.26 -29.96 11.46
N GLU A 69 6.40 -30.96 11.66
CA GLU A 69 6.46 -32.21 10.88
C GLU A 69 6.11 -31.99 9.41
N ARG A 70 5.11 -31.14 9.13
CA ARG A 70 4.61 -30.86 7.77
C ARG A 70 5.42 -29.80 7.03
N GLN A 71 6.00 -28.86 7.77
CA GLN A 71 6.72 -27.70 7.27
C GLN A 71 8.08 -27.57 7.99
N PRO A 72 8.97 -28.58 7.91
CA PRO A 72 10.15 -28.70 8.78
C PRO A 72 11.14 -27.54 8.68
N ASP A 73 11.28 -26.95 7.50
CA ASP A 73 12.22 -25.85 7.28
C ASP A 73 11.52 -24.49 7.17
N ALA A 74 10.20 -24.42 7.29
CA ALA A 74 9.47 -23.20 6.93
C ALA A 74 9.90 -21.98 7.75
N VAL A 75 10.09 -22.18 9.06
CA VAL A 75 10.55 -21.12 9.96
C VAL A 75 11.98 -20.68 9.59
N THR A 76 12.88 -21.62 9.34
CA THR A 76 14.27 -21.33 8.95
C THR A 76 14.32 -20.62 7.60
N LYS A 77 13.61 -21.12 6.58
CA LYS A 77 13.55 -20.50 5.24
C LYS A 77 12.94 -19.10 5.27
N ALA A 78 11.89 -18.89 6.05
CA ALA A 78 11.31 -17.57 6.25
C ALA A 78 12.30 -16.63 6.96
N THR A 79 12.96 -17.12 8.01
CA THR A 79 14.00 -16.38 8.75
C THR A 79 15.13 -15.96 7.84
N ASP A 80 15.72 -16.88 7.08
CA ASP A 80 16.85 -16.61 6.20
C ASP A 80 16.50 -15.59 5.11
N LYS A 81 15.29 -15.69 4.53
CA LYS A 81 14.82 -14.71 3.54
C LYS A 81 14.68 -13.31 4.13
N ILE A 82 14.06 -13.20 5.31
CA ILE A 82 13.88 -11.91 5.97
C ILE A 82 15.24 -11.35 6.42
N PHE A 83 16.15 -12.20 6.88
CA PHE A 83 17.48 -11.79 7.32
C PHE A 83 18.38 -11.35 6.16
N ALA A 84 18.32 -12.03 5.01
CA ALA A 84 19.01 -11.57 3.81
C ALA A 84 18.53 -10.16 3.39
N MET A 85 17.22 -9.90 3.46
CA MET A 85 16.67 -8.56 3.21
C MET A 85 17.10 -7.55 4.28
N TYR A 86 17.24 -7.97 5.55
CA TYR A 86 17.77 -7.13 6.61
C TYR A 86 19.18 -6.65 6.28
N GLN A 87 20.05 -7.53 5.80
CA GLN A 87 21.42 -7.15 5.41
C GLN A 87 21.41 -6.10 4.30
N LEU A 88 20.64 -6.33 3.22
CA LEU A 88 20.51 -5.39 2.11
C LEU A 88 19.94 -4.04 2.55
N MET A 89 18.87 -4.03 3.34
CA MET A 89 18.28 -2.78 3.82
C MET A 89 19.15 -2.09 4.86
N SER A 90 19.93 -2.82 5.66
CA SER A 90 20.88 -2.22 6.60
C SER A 90 21.97 -1.43 5.89
N GLU A 91 22.47 -1.93 4.75
CA GLU A 91 23.41 -1.20 3.90
C GLU A 91 22.78 0.05 3.29
N ALA A 92 21.50 -0.02 2.90
CA ALA A 92 20.76 1.15 2.41
C ALA A 92 20.53 2.19 3.53
N PHE A 93 20.11 1.74 4.73
CA PHE A 93 19.91 2.61 5.89
C PHE A 93 21.20 3.31 6.30
N ALA A 94 22.35 2.65 6.22
CA ALA A 94 23.65 3.25 6.54
C ALA A 94 24.03 4.40 5.59
N GLN A 95 23.44 4.46 4.39
CA GLN A 95 23.65 5.54 3.43
C GLN A 95 22.68 6.71 3.61
N ILE A 96 21.64 6.56 4.44
CA ILE A 96 20.67 7.63 4.66
C ILE A 96 21.27 8.67 5.60
N ASP A 97 21.31 9.90 5.10
CA ASP A 97 21.73 11.07 5.87
C ASP A 97 20.66 12.16 5.89
N ARG A 98 20.88 13.16 6.75
CA ARG A 98 19.95 14.29 6.90
C ARG A 98 19.76 15.06 5.58
N PRO A 99 20.80 15.37 4.77
CA PRO A 99 20.64 15.97 3.46
C PRO A 99 19.75 15.18 2.50
N MET A 100 19.88 13.85 2.44
CA MET A 100 19.05 12.99 1.59
C MET A 100 17.58 13.05 2.01
N ILE A 101 17.30 12.99 3.33
CA ILE A 101 15.95 13.15 3.87
C ILE A 101 15.39 14.54 3.51
N GLU A 102 16.20 15.59 3.66
CA GLU A 102 15.79 16.95 3.29
C GLU A 102 15.49 17.07 1.79
N ALA A 103 16.29 16.44 0.93
CA ALA A 103 16.04 16.39 -0.50
C ALA A 103 14.73 15.66 -0.83
N TRP A 104 14.46 14.53 -0.17
CA TRP A 104 13.19 13.81 -0.32
C TRP A 104 11.98 14.65 0.12
N VAL A 105 12.09 15.39 1.23
CA VAL A 105 11.05 16.31 1.70
C VAL A 105 10.84 17.46 0.71
N LYS A 106 11.93 18.07 0.21
CA LYS A 106 11.84 19.14 -0.80
C LYS A 106 11.21 18.64 -2.09
N ASP A 107 11.52 17.43 -2.52
CA ASP A 107 10.90 16.83 -3.71
C ASP A 107 9.39 16.63 -3.50
N LEU A 108 8.98 16.13 -2.33
CA LEU A 108 7.56 16.00 -1.99
C LEU A 108 6.84 17.35 -1.96
N VAL A 109 7.38 18.32 -1.22
CA VAL A 109 6.73 19.61 -0.96
C VAL A 109 6.77 20.52 -2.19
N TYR A 110 7.89 20.59 -2.89
CA TYR A 110 8.04 21.52 -4.02
C TYR A 110 7.68 20.86 -5.33
N ASN A 111 8.30 19.72 -5.67
CA ASN A 111 8.14 19.15 -7.00
C ASN A 111 6.81 18.40 -7.13
N LYS A 112 6.56 17.41 -6.27
CA LYS A 112 5.36 16.57 -6.39
C LYS A 112 4.08 17.36 -6.16
N THR A 113 4.07 18.25 -5.18
CA THR A 113 2.90 19.10 -4.92
C THR A 113 2.67 20.10 -6.05
N TYR A 114 3.70 20.86 -6.46
CA TYR A 114 3.54 21.86 -7.52
C TYR A 114 3.23 21.21 -8.87
N CYS A 115 4.01 20.21 -9.28
CA CYS A 115 3.76 19.51 -10.53
C CYS A 115 2.44 18.77 -10.51
N GLY A 116 2.08 18.09 -9.41
CA GLY A 116 0.81 17.39 -9.26
C GLY A 116 -0.38 18.34 -9.45
N LEU A 117 -0.46 19.42 -8.66
CA LEU A 117 -1.54 20.40 -8.76
C LEU A 117 -1.56 21.12 -10.13
N LYS A 118 -0.38 21.43 -10.69
CA LYS A 118 -0.31 22.04 -12.04
C LYS A 118 -0.76 21.07 -13.13
N PHE A 119 -0.37 19.80 -13.06
CA PHE A 119 -0.82 18.80 -14.01
C PHE A 119 -2.32 18.54 -13.89
N GLN A 120 -2.86 18.47 -12.67
CA GLN A 120 -4.30 18.39 -12.46
C GLN A 120 -5.03 19.53 -13.17
N SER A 121 -4.65 20.78 -12.91
CA SER A 121 -5.26 21.94 -13.57
C SER A 121 -5.09 21.93 -15.10
N ALA A 122 -3.91 21.55 -15.61
CA ALA A 122 -3.63 21.53 -17.04
C ALA A 122 -4.41 20.41 -17.77
N ILE A 123 -4.56 19.25 -17.15
CA ILE A 123 -5.33 18.12 -17.70
C ILE A 123 -6.81 18.45 -17.71
N LEU A 124 -7.34 19.02 -16.62
CA LEU A 124 -8.74 19.48 -16.56
C LEU A 124 -9.01 20.54 -17.63
N ALA A 125 -8.11 21.52 -17.78
CA ALA A 125 -8.23 22.54 -18.82
C ALA A 125 -8.21 21.96 -20.22
N PHE A 126 -7.23 21.09 -20.52
CA PHE A 126 -7.10 20.46 -21.82
C PHE A 126 -8.33 19.62 -22.20
N LEU A 127 -8.87 18.84 -21.25
CA LEU A 127 -10.06 18.03 -21.49
C LEU A 127 -11.34 18.89 -21.55
N GLY A 128 -11.46 19.89 -20.69
CA GLY A 128 -12.54 20.88 -20.76
C GLY A 128 -12.62 21.54 -22.14
N ASP A 129 -11.49 22.06 -22.63
CA ASP A 129 -11.40 22.66 -23.97
C ASP A 129 -11.68 21.63 -25.08
N LYS A 130 -11.12 20.42 -24.98
CA LYS A 130 -11.30 19.35 -25.98
C LYS A 130 -12.76 18.89 -26.11
N TYR A 131 -13.50 18.84 -25.01
CA TYR A 131 -14.91 18.43 -24.98
C TYR A 131 -15.90 19.60 -24.89
N ASN A 132 -15.41 20.84 -25.01
CA ASN A 132 -16.18 22.07 -24.90
C ASN A 132 -17.06 22.14 -23.63
N LYS A 133 -16.47 21.75 -22.49
CA LYS A 133 -17.07 21.81 -21.15
C LYS A 133 -16.25 22.76 -20.27
N THR A 134 -16.90 23.40 -19.29
CA THR A 134 -16.19 24.17 -18.26
C THR A 134 -15.32 23.25 -17.41
N TRP A 135 -14.38 23.79 -16.65
CA TRP A 135 -13.60 22.97 -15.72
C TRP A 135 -13.30 23.74 -14.44
N ARG A 136 -13.10 23.01 -13.33
CA ARG A 136 -12.63 23.57 -12.05
C ARG A 136 -11.90 22.52 -11.22
N LEU A 137 -11.07 22.98 -10.29
CA LEU A 137 -10.51 22.12 -9.24
C LEU A 137 -11.56 21.80 -8.18
N ALA A 138 -11.34 20.69 -7.48
CA ALA A 138 -12.13 20.31 -6.31
C ALA A 138 -11.85 21.27 -5.13
N ASN A 139 -12.83 21.41 -4.23
CA ASN A 139 -12.62 22.00 -2.92
C ASN A 139 -12.17 20.93 -1.89
N VAL A 140 -11.90 21.35 -0.65
CA VAL A 140 -11.37 20.47 0.40
C VAL A 140 -12.34 19.32 0.72
N GLU A 141 -13.65 19.58 0.74
CA GLU A 141 -14.68 18.58 1.03
C GLU A 141 -14.82 17.56 -0.10
N GLU A 142 -14.65 17.99 -1.35
CA GLU A 142 -14.67 17.16 -2.55
C GLU A 142 -13.38 16.32 -2.68
N GLU A 143 -12.22 16.90 -2.38
CA GLU A 143 -10.94 16.16 -2.34
C GLU A 143 -10.97 15.05 -1.28
N ALA A 144 -11.61 15.29 -0.14
CA ALA A 144 -11.79 14.27 0.90
C ALA A 144 -12.66 13.08 0.46
N GLN A 145 -13.49 13.28 -0.58
CA GLN A 145 -14.27 12.22 -1.23
C GLN A 145 -13.52 11.56 -2.40
N GLY A 146 -12.27 11.97 -2.62
CA GLY A 146 -11.44 11.49 -3.71
C GLY A 146 -11.78 12.13 -5.05
N ILE A 147 -12.27 13.36 -5.10
CA ILE A 147 -12.48 14.10 -6.37
C ILE A 147 -11.32 15.10 -6.53
N ASP A 148 -10.59 15.04 -7.64
CA ASP A 148 -9.48 15.96 -7.92
C ASP A 148 -9.95 17.21 -8.71
N GLY A 149 -11.07 17.09 -9.44
CA GLY A 149 -11.69 18.22 -10.12
C GLY A 149 -12.92 17.83 -10.93
N PHE A 150 -13.44 18.79 -11.69
CA PHE A 150 -14.63 18.64 -12.51
C PHE A 150 -14.39 19.10 -13.94
N ILE A 151 -14.96 18.36 -14.89
CA ILE A 151 -15.08 18.76 -16.30
C ILE A 151 -16.58 18.80 -16.62
N GLY A 152 -17.13 20.01 -16.73
CA GLY A 152 -18.56 20.27 -16.64
C GLY A 152 -19.06 19.92 -15.24
N GLU A 153 -20.08 19.06 -15.18
CA GLU A 153 -20.63 18.51 -13.94
C GLU A 153 -20.01 17.14 -13.57
N ILE A 154 -19.06 16.63 -14.38
CA ILE A 154 -18.50 15.29 -14.19
C ILE A 154 -17.32 15.36 -13.21
N PRO A 155 -17.41 14.73 -12.03
CA PRO A 155 -16.28 14.63 -11.11
C PRO A 155 -15.25 13.65 -11.68
N VAL A 156 -13.97 13.99 -11.58
CA VAL A 156 -12.87 13.16 -12.05
C VAL A 156 -11.73 13.09 -11.04
N GLN A 157 -11.02 11.97 -11.06
CA GLN A 157 -9.74 11.79 -10.41
C GLN A 157 -8.60 11.90 -11.40
N ILE A 158 -7.48 12.50 -11.00
CA ILE A 158 -6.30 12.63 -11.84
C ILE A 158 -5.13 12.00 -11.10
N LYS A 159 -4.70 10.83 -11.57
CA LYS A 159 -3.63 10.05 -10.95
C LYS A 159 -2.49 9.84 -11.94
N SER A 160 -1.26 9.74 -11.43
CA SER A 160 -0.14 9.35 -12.29
C SER A 160 -0.29 7.89 -12.75
N SER A 161 0.26 7.56 -13.91
CA SER A 161 0.32 6.19 -14.43
C SER A 161 0.99 5.20 -13.46
N THR A 162 1.92 5.68 -12.61
CA THR A 162 2.57 4.87 -11.57
C THR A 162 1.58 4.39 -10.50
N TYR A 163 0.53 5.17 -10.21
CA TYR A 163 -0.53 4.75 -9.28
C TYR A 163 -1.22 3.47 -9.75
N LYS A 164 -1.38 3.29 -11.07
CA LYS A 164 -1.96 2.07 -11.67
C LYS A 164 -1.17 0.80 -11.33
N LEU A 165 0.15 0.92 -11.09
CA LEU A 165 1.01 -0.19 -10.70
C LEU A 165 0.91 -0.50 -9.19
N GLU A 166 0.67 0.53 -8.37
CA GLU A 166 0.54 0.44 -6.91
C GLU A 166 -0.89 0.02 -6.48
N ALA A 167 -1.91 0.35 -7.28
CA ALA A 167 -3.34 0.12 -7.04
C ALA A 167 -3.82 -1.34 -7.19
N ARG A 168 -2.96 -2.35 -6.92
CA ARG A 168 -3.43 -3.73 -6.68
C ARG A 168 -4.26 -3.86 -5.40
N LEU A 169 -4.45 -2.77 -4.66
CA LEU A 169 -5.35 -2.65 -3.52
C LEU A 169 -6.68 -2.11 -4.03
N ALA A 170 -7.68 -3.00 -4.09
CA ALA A 170 -9.01 -2.72 -4.57
C ALA A 170 -9.71 -1.67 -3.69
N GLU A 171 -9.77 -0.44 -4.18
CA GLU A 171 -10.81 0.51 -3.80
C GLU A 171 -11.87 0.51 -4.91
N ASN A 172 -13.14 0.34 -4.53
CA ASN A 172 -14.26 0.59 -5.44
C ASN A 172 -14.31 2.10 -5.67
N ILE A 173 -13.65 2.55 -6.72
CA ILE A 173 -13.58 3.96 -7.06
C ILE A 173 -14.81 4.28 -7.93
N GLU A 174 -15.80 4.96 -7.33
CA GLU A 174 -17.04 5.38 -8.03
C GLU A 174 -16.81 6.55 -9.00
N THR A 175 -15.72 7.30 -8.84
CA THR A 175 -15.39 8.47 -9.67
C THR A 175 -14.44 8.10 -10.81
N PRO A 176 -14.74 8.49 -12.06
CA PRO A 176 -13.86 8.20 -13.19
C PRO A 176 -12.42 8.69 -12.99
N ILE A 177 -11.44 7.85 -13.31
CA ILE A 177 -10.01 8.17 -13.16
C ILE A 177 -9.41 8.48 -14.53
N ILE A 178 -8.75 9.63 -14.60
CA ILE A 178 -7.88 10.06 -15.68
C ILE A 178 -6.44 9.81 -15.26
N TYR A 179 -5.75 8.94 -15.97
CA TYR A 179 -4.34 8.67 -15.76
C TYR A 179 -3.49 9.59 -16.61
N TYR A 180 -2.37 10.06 -16.05
CA TYR A 180 -1.38 10.79 -16.81
C TYR A 180 0.02 10.21 -16.65
N ASP A 181 0.80 10.23 -17.72
CA ASP A 181 2.21 9.86 -17.73
C ASP A 181 3.04 11.00 -18.28
N LYS A 182 4.02 11.45 -17.49
CA LYS A 182 4.93 12.52 -17.89
C LYS A 182 6.04 11.94 -18.76
N LYS A 183 6.08 12.36 -20.03
CA LYS A 183 7.16 12.03 -20.97
C LYS A 183 8.13 13.23 -21.11
N LYS A 184 9.25 13.02 -21.81
CA LYS A 184 10.24 14.08 -22.06
C LYS A 184 9.69 15.20 -22.96
N ASP A 185 8.76 14.86 -23.83
CA ASP A 185 8.18 15.69 -24.88
C ASP A 185 6.73 16.14 -24.60
N GLY A 186 6.15 15.75 -23.46
CA GLY A 186 4.79 16.13 -23.10
C GLY A 186 4.17 15.26 -22.02
N ILE A 187 2.84 15.22 -22.00
CA ILE A 187 2.04 14.41 -21.09
C ILE A 187 1.15 13.51 -21.92
N THR A 188 1.17 12.21 -21.65
CA THR A 188 0.18 11.26 -22.19
C THR A 188 -0.97 11.16 -21.20
N ILE A 189 -2.21 11.25 -21.68
CA ILE A 189 -3.42 11.17 -20.86
C ILE A 189 -4.22 9.95 -21.33
N GLU A 190 -4.62 9.09 -20.39
CA GLU A 190 -5.40 7.86 -20.62
C GLU A 190 -6.65 7.88 -19.71
N PHE A 191 -7.83 7.75 -20.31
CA PHE A 191 -9.11 7.70 -19.58
C PHE A 191 -10.16 6.98 -20.44
N ASP A 192 -11.27 6.56 -19.83
CA ASP A 192 -12.39 5.95 -20.54
C ASP A 192 -13.17 7.02 -21.33
N SER A 193 -13.30 6.88 -22.66
CA SER A 193 -13.97 7.89 -23.49
C SER A 193 -15.44 8.07 -23.14
N ALA A 194 -16.08 7.04 -22.59
CA ALA A 194 -17.48 7.07 -22.17
C ALA A 194 -17.77 8.15 -21.11
N ILE A 195 -16.74 8.63 -20.39
CA ILE A 195 -16.85 9.70 -19.38
C ILE A 195 -17.50 10.97 -19.97
N PHE A 196 -17.21 11.30 -21.23
CA PHE A 196 -17.64 12.55 -21.87
C PHE A 196 -18.69 12.38 -22.97
N GLU A 197 -19.17 11.15 -23.21
CA GLU A 197 -20.15 10.82 -24.26
C GLU A 197 -21.62 11.01 -23.80
N SER A 198 -21.85 11.80 -22.73
CA SER A 198 -23.18 12.17 -22.23
C SER A 198 -23.54 13.63 -22.45
#